data_AF-A0A8H3B1I6-F1
#
_entry.id   AF-A0A8H3B1I6-F1
#
_cell.length_a   1.000
_cell.length_b   1.000
_cell.length_c   1.000
_cell.angle_alpha   90.00
_cell.angle_beta   90.00
_cell.angle_gamma   90.00
#
_symmetry.space_group_name_H-M   'P 1'
#
loop_
_entity.id
_entity.type
_entity.pdbx_description
1 polymer ?
#
loop_
_entity_poly.entity_id
_entity_poly.type
_entity_poly.pdbx_seq_one_letter_code
_entity_poly.pdbx_strand_id
1 'polypeptide(L)'
;MHLMTFMTIKKPSIWFRALVLGAQGVFYNAFFLSYLVSPRTCHRFVGFLEEEAVLTYTRCIADIEEGRFPEWATKPAPSIAIDYWRLAPNATLLDVVKAVRADESTHRFVNHSLANLKQKEDLNPFAIREPDMSTKGSRPGFTREESAAFVEESRQILEQTRH
;
A
#
# COMPACT_ATOMS: atom_id res chain seq x y z
N MET A 1 -6.84 -6.22 -1.41
CA MET A 1 -7.50 -7.04 -0.37
C MET A 1 -8.21 -6.24 0.71
N HIS A 2 -7.81 -4.99 0.97
CA HIS A 2 -8.38 -4.15 2.02
C HIS A 2 -9.91 -4.01 1.93
N LEU A 3 -10.43 -3.69 0.73
CA LEU A 3 -11.86 -3.55 0.49
C LEU A 3 -12.65 -4.79 0.94
N MET A 4 -12.20 -5.98 0.55
CA MET A 4 -12.89 -7.23 0.87
C MET A 4 -12.92 -7.47 2.38
N THR A 5 -11.81 -7.20 3.07
CA THR A 5 -11.73 -7.26 4.54
C THR A 5 -12.71 -6.28 5.21
N PHE A 6 -12.79 -5.03 4.75
CA PHE A 6 -13.71 -4.06 5.35
C PHE A 6 -15.18 -4.33 5.01
N MET A 7 -15.47 -4.97 3.88
CA MET A 7 -16.82 -5.40 3.51
C MET A 7 -17.35 -6.53 4.39
N THR A 8 -16.50 -7.37 5.00
CA THR A 8 -16.95 -8.35 6.00
C THR A 8 -17.31 -7.70 7.34
N ILE A 9 -16.82 -6.48 7.58
CA ILE A 9 -17.08 -5.73 8.82
C ILE A 9 -18.36 -4.90 8.71
N LYS A 10 -18.58 -4.24 7.56
CA LYS A 10 -19.75 -3.38 7.34
C LYS A 10 -20.29 -3.55 5.92
N LYS A 11 -21.59 -3.83 5.81
CA LYS A 11 -22.28 -3.84 4.52
C LYS A 11 -22.71 -2.41 4.15
N PRO A 12 -22.19 -1.82 3.06
CA PRO A 12 -22.59 -0.48 2.65
C PRO A 12 -24.01 -0.46 2.09
N SER A 13 -24.69 0.68 2.27
CA SER A 13 -26.04 0.94 1.72
C SER A 13 -26.03 1.06 0.19
N ILE A 14 -27.20 0.94 -0.44
CA ILE A 14 -27.35 1.07 -1.89
C ILE A 14 -26.90 2.46 -2.36
N TRP A 15 -27.21 3.52 -1.61
CA TRP A 15 -26.77 4.88 -1.90
C TRP A 15 -25.25 5.02 -1.89
N PHE A 16 -24.59 4.45 -0.88
CA PHE A 16 -23.12 4.47 -0.82
C PHE A 16 -22.50 3.70 -2.00
N ARG A 17 -23.08 2.55 -2.36
CA ARG A 17 -22.62 1.77 -3.52
C ARG A 17 -22.77 2.55 -4.82
N ALA A 18 -23.90 3.24 -5.02
CA ALA A 18 -24.11 4.09 -6.19
C ALA A 18 -23.08 5.24 -6.26
N LEU A 19 -22.77 5.86 -5.11
CA LEU A 19 -21.72 6.88 -5.03
C LEU A 19 -20.35 6.32 -5.42
N VAL A 20 -19.97 5.14 -4.91
CA VAL A 20 -18.70 4.49 -5.27
C VAL A 20 -18.64 4.17 -6.76
N LEU A 21 -19.73 3.66 -7.36
CA LEU A 21 -19.78 3.40 -8.80
C LEU A 21 -19.63 4.68 -9.62
N GLY A 22 -20.27 5.78 -9.21
CA GLY A 22 -20.10 7.08 -9.86
C GLY A 22 -18.67 7.61 -9.74
N ALA A 23 -18.10 7.56 -8.54
CA ALA A 23 -16.71 7.98 -8.29
C ALA A 23 -15.71 7.14 -9.10
N GLN A 24 -15.91 5.82 -9.18
CA GLN A 24 -15.10 4.92 -10.01
C GLN A 24 -15.23 5.28 -11.49
N GLY A 25 -16.44 5.56 -11.98
CA GLY A 25 -16.66 5.97 -13.38
C GLY A 25 -15.88 7.23 -13.75
N VAL A 26 -15.82 8.22 -12.85
CA VAL A 26 -15.04 9.44 -13.09
C VAL A 26 -13.53 9.20 -12.93
N PHE A 27 -13.13 8.66 -11.78
CA PHE A 27 -11.71 8.51 -11.41
C PHE A 27 -10.98 7.57 -12.36
N TYR A 28 -11.57 6.43 -12.73
CA TYR A 28 -10.95 5.48 -13.66
C TYR A 28 -10.60 6.14 -14.99
N ASN A 29 -11.56 6.83 -15.62
CA ASN A 29 -11.35 7.46 -16.92
C ASN A 29 -10.33 8.60 -16.84
N ALA A 30 -10.43 9.45 -15.81
CA ALA A 30 -9.48 10.55 -15.61
C ALA A 30 -8.05 10.02 -15.37
N PHE A 31 -7.91 9.01 -14.51
CA PHE A 31 -6.61 8.43 -14.18
C PHE A 31 -6.02 7.66 -15.37
N PHE A 32 -6.83 6.91 -16.12
CA PHE A 32 -6.43 6.23 -17.36
C PHE A 32 -5.83 7.21 -18.37
N LEU A 33 -6.56 8.28 -18.70
CA LEU A 33 -6.07 9.30 -19.65
C LEU A 33 -4.82 10.01 -19.12
N SER A 34 -4.78 10.34 -17.83
CA SER A 34 -3.61 10.95 -17.20
C SER A 34 -2.38 10.04 -17.28
N TYR A 35 -2.56 8.73 -17.14
CA TYR A 35 -1.47 7.75 -17.18
C TYR A 35 -0.89 7.62 -18.60
N LEU A 36 -1.72 7.74 -19.65
CA LEU A 36 -1.23 7.78 -21.02
C LEU A 36 -0.34 9.00 -21.30
N VAL A 37 -0.65 10.14 -20.67
CA VAL A 37 0.10 11.40 -20.86
C VAL A 37 1.35 11.44 -19.99
N SER A 38 1.22 11.12 -18.69
CA SER A 38 2.33 11.17 -17.73
C SER A 38 2.18 10.09 -16.65
N PRO A 39 2.75 8.89 -16.86
CA PRO A 39 2.85 7.86 -15.84
C PRO A 39 3.57 8.36 -14.59
N ARG A 40 4.58 9.21 -14.78
CA ARG A 40 5.37 9.82 -13.70
C ARG A 40 4.49 10.62 -12.74
N THR A 41 3.61 11.46 -13.28
CA THR A 41 2.69 12.26 -12.47
C THR A 41 1.69 11.37 -11.74
N CYS A 42 1.18 10.33 -12.41
CA CYS A 42 0.24 9.39 -11.80
C CYS A 42 0.85 8.61 -10.63
N HIS A 43 2.07 8.10 -10.79
CA HIS A 43 2.80 7.45 -9.69
C HIS A 43 3.05 8.42 -8.55
N ARG A 44 3.44 9.67 -8.83
CA ARG A 44 3.64 10.66 -7.77
C ARG A 44 2.35 10.98 -7.03
N PHE A 45 1.24 11.11 -7.76
CA PHE A 45 -0.09 11.35 -7.19
C PHE A 45 -0.52 10.20 -6.27
N VAL A 46 -0.40 8.95 -6.74
CA VAL A 46 -0.71 7.79 -5.89
C VAL A 46 0.21 7.76 -4.67
N GLY A 47 1.51 8.02 -4.83
CA GLY A 47 2.45 8.11 -3.70
C GLY A 47 1.95 9.04 -2.58
N PHE A 48 1.46 10.24 -2.94
CA PHE A 48 0.85 11.16 -1.98
C PHE A 48 -0.48 10.67 -1.40
N LEU A 49 -1.32 9.96 -2.16
CA LEU A 49 -2.51 9.32 -1.60
C LEU A 49 -2.14 8.29 -0.53
N GLU A 50 -1.08 7.51 -0.76
CA GLU A 50 -0.62 6.51 0.20
C GLU A 50 0.08 7.15 1.42
N GLU A 51 0.71 8.32 1.28
CA GLU A 51 1.17 9.11 2.44
C GLU A 51 0.00 9.47 3.36
N GLU A 52 -1.11 9.96 2.80
CA GLU A 52 -2.32 10.26 3.57
C GLU A 52 -2.99 9.00 4.12
N ALA A 53 -2.93 7.87 3.42
CA ALA A 53 -3.43 6.60 3.91
C ALA A 53 -2.62 6.11 5.13
N VAL A 54 -1.27 6.15 5.05
CA VAL A 54 -0.39 5.81 6.18
C VAL A 54 -0.66 6.71 7.39
N LEU A 55 -0.84 8.01 7.18
CA LEU A 55 -1.18 8.97 8.23
C LEU A 55 -2.54 8.66 8.85
N THR A 56 -3.55 8.38 8.02
CA THR A 56 -4.91 8.05 8.46
C THR A 56 -4.93 6.79 9.32
N TYR A 57 -4.28 5.71 8.88
CA TYR A 57 -4.23 4.48 9.66
C TYR A 57 -3.37 4.63 10.92
N THR A 58 -2.33 5.47 10.91
CA THR A 58 -1.56 5.78 12.13
C THR A 58 -2.43 6.47 13.17
N ARG A 59 -3.25 7.45 12.77
CA ARG A 59 -4.22 8.10 13.67
C ARG A 59 -5.28 7.11 14.16
N CYS A 60 -5.79 6.26 13.27
CA CYS A 60 -6.76 5.22 13.63
C CYS A 60 -6.19 4.25 14.68
N ILE A 61 -4.94 3.81 14.54
CA ILE A 61 -4.25 2.96 15.51
C ILE A 61 -4.15 3.67 16.86
N ALA A 62 -3.70 4.94 16.87
CA ALA A 62 -3.61 5.73 18.10
C ALA A 62 -4.98 5.87 18.79
N ASP A 63 -6.04 6.15 18.04
CA ASP A 63 -7.40 6.26 18.58
C ASP A 63 -7.89 4.95 19.21
N ILE A 64 -7.55 3.79 18.62
CA ILE A 64 -7.89 2.48 19.17
C ILE A 64 -7.08 2.21 20.45
N GLU A 65 -5.77 2.48 20.44
CA GLU A 65 -4.86 2.26 21.57
C GLU A 65 -5.18 3.19 22.76
N GLU A 66 -5.66 4.41 22.49
CA GLU A 66 -6.15 5.34 23.52
C GLU A 66 -7.57 5.01 24.01
N GLY A 67 -8.21 3.97 23.47
CA GLY A 67 -9.54 3.52 23.90
C GLY A 67 -10.69 4.39 23.41
N ARG A 68 -10.51 5.19 22.35
CA ARG A 68 -11.61 5.92 21.68
C ARG A 68 -12.57 4.98 20.93
N PHE A 69 -12.06 3.82 20.50
CA PHE A 69 -12.82 2.76 19.82
C PHE A 69 -12.58 1.39 20.48
N PRO A 70 -13.01 1.18 21.73
CA PRO A 70 -12.70 -0.02 22.50
C PRO A 70 -13.23 -1.30 21.85
N GLU A 71 -14.30 -1.20 21.07
CA GLU A 71 -14.84 -2.31 20.29
C GLU A 71 -13.83 -2.86 19.26
N TRP A 72 -12.95 -2.04 18.68
CA TRP A 72 -12.01 -2.48 17.64
C TRP A 72 -10.76 -3.11 18.22
N ALA A 73 -10.37 -2.71 19.44
CA ALA A 73 -9.26 -3.31 20.16
C ALA A 73 -9.53 -4.79 20.51
N THR A 74 -10.80 -5.17 20.68
CA THR A 74 -11.20 -6.52 21.13
C THR A 74 -11.89 -7.34 20.05
N LYS A 75 -12.39 -6.70 18.98
CA LYS A 75 -13.08 -7.39 17.89
C LYS A 75 -12.12 -8.33 17.15
N PRO A 76 -12.46 -9.62 16.99
CA PRO A 76 -11.66 -10.56 16.22
C PRO A 76 -11.48 -10.11 14.76
N ALA A 77 -10.28 -10.32 14.23
CA ALA A 77 -9.99 -10.10 12.82
C ALA A 77 -10.85 -11.02 11.93
N PRO A 78 -11.38 -10.53 10.80
CA PRO A 78 -12.06 -11.39 9.83
C PRO A 78 -11.13 -12.50 9.31
N SER A 79 -11.67 -13.70 9.06
CA SER A 79 -10.87 -14.84 8.56
C SER A 79 -10.09 -14.52 7.29
N ILE A 80 -10.71 -13.80 6.35
CA ILE A 80 -10.05 -13.34 5.12
C ILE A 80 -8.78 -12.52 5.38
N ALA A 81 -8.77 -11.73 6.47
CA ALA A 81 -7.61 -10.94 6.86
C ALA A 81 -6.54 -11.81 7.52
N ILE A 82 -6.95 -12.72 8.41
CA ILE A 82 -6.05 -13.68 9.06
C ILE A 82 -5.32 -14.50 8.00
N ASP A 83 -6.05 -15.04 7.03
CA ASP A 83 -5.49 -15.89 5.97
C ASP A 83 -4.57 -15.08 5.04
N TYR A 84 -5.00 -13.88 4.61
CA TYR A 84 -4.24 -13.08 3.65
C TYR A 84 -2.94 -12.51 4.24
N TRP A 85 -3.00 -11.89 5.42
CA TRP A 85 -1.83 -11.32 6.08
C TRP A 85 -1.09 -12.31 7.00
N ARG A 86 -1.56 -13.56 7.08
CA ARG A 86 -1.01 -14.60 7.96
C ARG A 86 -0.92 -14.14 9.41
N LEU A 87 -1.98 -13.50 9.90
CA LEU A 87 -2.05 -13.01 11.27
C LEU A 87 -2.22 -14.17 12.25
N ALA A 88 -1.97 -13.92 13.54
CA ALA A 88 -2.24 -14.89 14.58
C ALA A 88 -3.75 -15.25 14.61
N PRO A 89 -4.14 -16.48 15.00
CA PRO A 89 -5.55 -16.88 15.03
C PRO A 89 -6.42 -16.04 15.97
N ASN A 90 -5.82 -15.42 16.99
CA ASN A 90 -6.46 -14.52 17.94
C ASN A 90 -6.26 -13.03 17.59
N ALA A 91 -5.82 -12.72 16.37
CA ALA A 91 -5.64 -11.34 15.92
C ALA A 91 -6.94 -10.55 16.00
N THR A 92 -6.78 -9.25 16.26
CA THR A 92 -7.86 -8.29 16.44
C THR A 92 -7.98 -7.37 15.23
N LEU A 93 -9.01 -6.54 15.20
CA LEU A 93 -9.15 -5.52 14.16
C LEU A 93 -8.00 -4.49 14.22
N LEU A 94 -7.40 -4.25 15.39
CA LEU A 94 -6.18 -3.45 15.52
C LEU A 94 -5.02 -4.03 14.72
N ASP A 95 -4.82 -5.35 14.76
CA ASP A 95 -3.75 -6.02 14.01
C ASP A 95 -3.98 -5.93 12.50
N VAL A 96 -5.25 -6.01 12.08
CA VAL A 96 -5.63 -5.79 10.68
C VAL A 96 -5.30 -4.37 10.24
N VAL A 97 -5.63 -3.34 11.05
CA VAL A 97 -5.30 -1.94 10.71
C VAL A 97 -3.78 -1.73 10.65
N LYS A 98 -3.01 -2.36 11.54
CA LYS A 98 -1.54 -2.35 11.51
C LYS A 98 -1.00 -2.97 10.21
N ALA A 99 -1.55 -4.11 9.78
CA ALA A 99 -1.18 -4.77 8.53
C ALA A 99 -1.54 -3.92 7.30
N VAL A 100 -2.75 -3.36 7.26
CA VAL A 100 -3.18 -2.46 6.17
C VAL A 100 -2.25 -1.25 6.07
N ARG A 101 -1.90 -0.60 7.18
CA ARG A 101 -0.94 0.51 7.19
C ARG A 101 0.43 0.11 6.61
N ALA A 102 0.89 -1.11 6.90
CA ALA A 102 2.16 -1.62 6.38
C ALA A 102 2.12 -1.80 4.85
N ASP A 103 0.98 -2.25 4.30
CA ASP A 103 0.75 -2.31 2.85
C ASP A 103 0.81 -0.90 2.24
N GLU A 104 0.11 0.08 2.82
CA GLU A 104 0.12 1.45 2.27
C GLU A 104 1.50 2.10 2.35
N SER A 105 2.28 1.79 3.39
CA SER A 105 3.69 2.23 3.44
C SER A 105 4.52 1.62 2.30
N THR A 106 4.21 0.38 1.89
CA THR A 106 4.85 -0.25 0.74
C THR A 106 4.39 0.38 -0.56
N HIS A 107 3.09 0.62 -0.73
CA HIS A 107 2.54 1.29 -1.91
C HIS A 107 3.10 2.71 -2.09
N ARG A 108 3.18 3.49 -1.00
CA ARG A 108 3.86 4.78 -0.95
C ARG A 108 5.29 4.66 -1.48
N PHE A 109 6.07 3.78 -0.84
CA PHE A 109 7.48 3.59 -1.18
C PHE A 109 7.68 3.26 -2.66
N VAL A 110 6.91 2.30 -3.16
CA VAL A 110 6.99 1.85 -4.54
C VAL A 110 6.59 2.98 -5.50
N ASN A 111 5.46 3.65 -5.27
CA ASN A 111 4.98 4.69 -6.18
C ASN A 111 5.91 5.92 -6.24
N HIS A 112 6.45 6.39 -5.12
CA HIS A 112 7.43 7.47 -5.16
C HIS A 112 8.71 7.07 -5.88
N SER A 113 9.19 5.83 -5.69
CA SER A 113 10.37 5.31 -6.38
C SER A 113 10.12 5.22 -7.90
N LEU A 114 8.98 4.66 -8.31
CA LEU A 114 8.58 4.58 -9.73
C LEU A 114 8.42 5.96 -10.35
N ALA A 115 7.90 6.95 -9.61
CA ALA A 115 7.83 8.34 -10.07
C ALA A 115 9.21 8.99 -10.28
N ASN A 116 10.28 8.47 -9.68
CA ASN A 116 11.63 9.00 -9.88
C ASN A 116 12.33 8.43 -11.12
N LEU A 117 11.84 7.29 -11.64
CA LEU A 117 12.40 6.62 -12.80
C LEU A 117 12.12 7.35 -14.13
N LYS A 118 13.01 7.12 -15.09
CA LYS A 118 12.74 7.29 -16.52
C LYS A 118 12.05 6.04 -17.04
N GLN A 119 10.73 6.15 -17.22
CA GLN A 119 9.82 5.04 -17.52
C GLN A 119 10.19 4.16 -18.74
N LYS A 120 10.99 4.67 -19.68
CA LYS A 120 11.41 3.94 -20.89
C LYS A 120 12.81 3.30 -20.80
N GLU A 121 13.64 3.75 -19.87
CA GLU A 121 15.05 3.37 -19.77
C GLU A 121 15.32 2.52 -18.54
N ASP A 122 14.70 2.88 -17.41
CA ASP A 122 15.01 2.28 -16.12
C ASP A 122 14.15 1.04 -15.88
N LEU A 123 14.75 0.05 -15.24
CA LEU A 123 14.06 -1.16 -14.80
C LEU A 123 13.27 -0.88 -13.52
N ASN A 124 12.18 -1.63 -13.32
CA ASN A 124 11.51 -1.65 -12.03
C ASN A 124 12.44 -2.24 -10.96
N PRO A 125 12.89 -1.47 -9.95
CA PRO A 125 13.80 -1.96 -8.92
C PRO A 125 13.21 -3.08 -8.07
N PHE A 126 11.88 -3.21 -8.05
CA PHE A 126 11.17 -4.18 -7.22
C PHE A 126 10.78 -5.46 -7.96
N ALA A 127 11.16 -5.60 -9.23
CA ALA A 127 10.78 -6.76 -10.03
C ALA A 127 11.41 -8.08 -9.53
N ILE A 128 12.57 -8.00 -8.87
CA ILE A 128 13.34 -9.16 -8.41
C ILE A 128 13.23 -9.33 -6.90
N ARG A 129 13.37 -8.22 -6.17
CA ARG A 129 13.47 -8.18 -4.72
C ARG A 129 12.77 -6.95 -4.22
N GLU A 130 12.17 -7.04 -3.05
CA GLU A 130 11.65 -5.87 -2.36
C GLU A 130 12.56 -5.48 -1.19
N PRO A 131 12.72 -4.17 -0.91
CA PRO A 131 13.34 -3.72 0.32
C PRO A 131 12.58 -4.21 1.55
N ASP A 132 13.29 -4.27 2.67
CA ASP A 132 12.71 -4.62 3.95
C ASP A 132 11.74 -3.51 4.45
N MET A 133 10.92 -3.86 5.44
CA MET A 133 9.91 -2.93 5.97
C MET A 133 10.50 -1.74 6.73
N SER A 134 11.71 -1.85 7.29
CA SER A 134 12.37 -0.69 7.94
C SER A 134 12.77 0.35 6.90
N THR A 135 13.24 -0.10 5.73
CA THR A 135 13.53 0.78 4.59
C THR A 135 12.25 1.44 4.06
N LYS A 136 11.18 0.67 3.86
CA LYS A 136 9.91 1.18 3.30
C LYS A 136 9.16 2.13 4.26
N GLY A 137 9.31 1.89 5.57
CA GLY A 137 8.67 2.69 6.62
C GLY A 137 9.37 4.02 6.89
N SER A 138 10.71 4.06 6.80
CA SER A 138 11.53 5.20 7.22
C SER A 138 11.65 6.33 6.20
N ARG A 139 11.40 6.06 4.91
CA ARG A 139 11.53 7.05 3.84
C ARG A 139 10.42 6.91 2.79
N PRO A 140 10.12 7.97 2.02
CA PRO A 140 9.01 7.96 1.07
C PRO A 140 9.27 7.12 -0.19
N GLY A 141 10.52 6.87 -0.58
CA GLY A 141 10.89 6.10 -1.77
C GLY A 141 12.38 6.22 -2.09
N PHE A 142 12.87 5.48 -3.07
CA PHE A 142 14.23 5.60 -3.61
C PHE A 142 14.36 6.77 -4.58
N THR A 143 15.54 7.39 -4.64
CA THR A 143 15.93 8.19 -5.80
C THR A 143 16.14 7.29 -7.02
N ARG A 144 16.35 7.90 -8.19
CA ARG A 144 16.65 7.14 -9.41
C ARG A 144 17.97 6.37 -9.29
N GLU A 145 18.98 7.00 -8.70
CA GLU A 145 20.31 6.43 -8.50
C GLU A 145 20.26 5.29 -7.48
N GLU A 146 19.53 5.47 -6.38
CA GLU A 146 19.30 4.41 -5.39
C GLU A 146 18.55 3.22 -6.00
N SER A 147 17.56 3.49 -6.85
CA SER A 147 16.83 2.44 -7.56
C SER A 147 17.76 1.64 -8.49
N ALA A 148 18.65 2.31 -9.23
CA ALA A 148 19.62 1.65 -10.09
C ALA A 148 20.62 0.80 -9.29
N ALA A 149 21.12 1.32 -8.17
CA ALA A 149 22.01 0.58 -7.27
C ALA A 149 21.31 -0.66 -6.68
N PHE A 150 20.05 -0.53 -6.28
CA PHE A 150 19.26 -1.63 -5.72
C PHE A 150 18.99 -2.75 -6.75
N VAL A 151 18.79 -2.41 -8.03
CA VAL A 151 18.69 -3.39 -9.13
C VAL A 151 19.98 -4.19 -9.26
N GLU A 152 21.12 -3.50 -9.26
CA GLU A 152 22.42 -4.13 -9.45
C GLU A 152 22.79 -5.05 -8.28
N GLU A 153 22.56 -4.59 -7.05
CA GLU A 153 22.71 -5.42 -5.85
C GLU A 153 21.82 -6.69 -5.93
N SER A 154 20.57 -6.52 -6.35
CA SER A 154 19.63 -7.64 -6.47
C SER A 154 20.06 -8.67 -7.53
N ARG A 155 20.71 -8.23 -8.61
CA ARG A 155 21.29 -9.13 -9.62
C ARG A 155 22.48 -9.91 -9.07
N GLN A 156 23.39 -9.24 -8.37
CA GLN A 156 24.57 -9.87 -7.77
C GLN A 156 24.16 -10.96 -6.77
N ILE A 157 23.15 -10.70 -5.94
CA ILE A 157 22.62 -11.69 -4.99
C ILE A 157 22.04 -12.91 -5.73
N LEU A 158 21.28 -12.69 -6.81
CA LEU A 158 20.74 -13.77 -7.63
C LEU A 158 21.83 -14.62 -8.29
N GLU A 159 22.89 -13.99 -8.79
CA GLU A 159 24.03 -14.68 -9.41
C GLU A 159 24.81 -15.50 -8.37
N GLN A 160 25.02 -14.96 -7.18
CA GLN A 160 25.68 -15.68 -6.07
C GLN A 160 24.87 -16.89 -5.59
N THR A 161 23.53 -16.82 -5.61
CA THR A 161 22.66 -17.92 -5.18
C THR A 161 22.57 -19.04 -6.22
N ARG A 162 23.06 -18.82 -7.45
CA ARG A 162 23.06 -19.80 -8.54
C ARG A 162 24.24 -20.78 -8.52
N HIS A 163 25.24 -20.55 -7.68
CA HIS A 163 26.42 -21.39 -7.51
C HIS A 163 26.36 -22.19 -6.20
#